data_AF-G9NFN1-F1
#
_entry.id   AF-G9NFN1-F1
#
_cell.length_a   1.000
_cell.length_b   1.000
_cell.length_c   1.000
_cell.angle_alpha   90.00
_cell.angle_beta   90.00
_cell.angle_gamma   90.00
#
_symmetry.space_group_name_H-M   'P 1'
#
loop_
_entity.id
_entity.type
_entity.pdbx_description
1 polymer ?
#
loop_
_entity_poly.entity_id
_entity_poly.type
_entity_poly.pdbx_seq_one_letter_code
_entity_poly.pdbx_strand_id
1 'polypeptide(L)'
;MATQQRWLTAPPSAHTVRVRLIKDLGLMSIPSALFIEPVAEGHEVFNGPDMAYLIENENLGKKAVFDLGVRKDWWNLPPKVRDSLAFCVGVKVDKDVPDVLKESGVPLDAIDDVIWSHSHLDHRGDVSLFPPNTTLNYGKEMVVMKPEITGNEEAVFLSSDFAGRHNNEIDFSKSTLKIGGFRALDFYDDGSFYLLDTPGHDHGHLSALARTTSSKAGHGKDTFILLAGDACHFCGVLRPNCSQPFPHPHLPDSAIGVSDVENAESLLRRHPKYQQSPLAAAGLVEEARVNPWYGIAAGQLSTFLDPELGQSTASTIKDAFDEAENVFVALCHDLSLLAEDSGKPVLPTLNDAPQRDLNGWYENGWKDKLYWTWVSQLGKEDTNGSIQMREPLVTGFWMNGKKYEKAQEVFDKALKE
;
A
#
# COMPACT_ATOMS: atom_id res chain seq x y z
N MET A 1 -19.60 6.40 24.49
CA MET A 1 -18.52 7.14 25.18
C MET A 1 -17.80 7.93 24.12
N ALA A 2 -17.54 9.23 24.31
CA ALA A 2 -16.69 9.96 23.37
C ALA A 2 -15.33 9.27 23.37
N THR A 3 -14.95 8.66 22.24
CA THR A 3 -13.65 8.03 22.06
C THR A 3 -12.60 9.11 22.25
N GLN A 4 -11.71 8.91 23.23
CA GLN A 4 -10.63 9.85 23.50
C GLN A 4 -9.76 9.94 22.25
N GLN A 5 -9.62 11.14 21.67
CA GLN A 5 -8.85 11.35 20.44
C GLN A 5 -7.45 10.77 20.62
N ARG A 6 -7.07 9.83 19.73
CA ARG A 6 -5.74 9.21 19.74
C ARG A 6 -4.82 9.97 18.80
N TRP A 7 -3.60 10.20 19.26
CA TRP A 7 -2.58 10.95 18.54
C TRP A 7 -1.28 10.17 18.56
N LEU A 8 -0.67 9.99 17.40
CA LEU A 8 0.66 9.42 17.30
C LEU A 8 1.67 10.45 17.82
N THR A 9 2.59 9.99 18.66
CA THR A 9 3.73 10.78 19.14
C THR A 9 5.01 10.27 18.49
N ALA A 10 5.82 11.21 17.99
CA ALA A 10 7.17 10.99 17.49
C ALA A 10 8.13 12.00 18.14
N PRO A 11 9.47 11.81 18.08
CA PRO A 11 10.43 12.81 18.54
C PRO A 11 10.10 14.21 17.98
N PRO A 12 10.21 15.29 18.78
CA PRO A 12 9.93 16.63 18.28
C PRO A 12 10.94 17.03 17.20
N SER A 13 10.46 17.58 16.08
CA SER A 13 11.29 18.16 15.03
C SER A 13 10.57 19.31 14.34
N ALA A 14 11.32 20.31 13.86
CA ALA A 14 10.81 21.37 13.00
C ALA A 14 10.87 21.00 11.50
N HIS A 15 11.49 19.88 11.15
CA HIS A 15 11.68 19.46 9.76
C HIS A 15 10.54 18.57 9.29
N THR A 16 10.16 18.72 8.02
CA THR A 16 9.10 17.97 7.35
C THR A 16 9.58 17.54 5.97
N VAL A 17 8.99 16.50 5.43
CA VAL A 17 9.16 16.14 4.00
C VAL A 17 7.89 16.44 3.23
N ARG A 18 8.04 16.72 1.95
CA ARG A 18 6.92 16.79 1.00
C ARG A 18 6.67 15.40 0.42
N VAL A 19 5.41 14.97 0.39
CA VAL A 19 5.00 13.64 -0.08
C VAL A 19 4.12 13.77 -1.32
N ARG A 20 4.52 13.17 -2.44
CA ARG A 20 3.74 13.17 -3.70
C ARG A 20 3.42 11.73 -4.13
N LEU A 21 2.13 11.44 -4.27
CA LEU A 21 1.62 10.14 -4.75
C LEU A 21 1.93 9.94 -6.24
N ILE A 22 2.46 8.79 -6.59
CA ILE A 22 2.68 8.33 -7.97
C ILE A 22 1.73 7.16 -8.21
N LYS A 23 0.92 7.25 -9.28
CA LYS A 23 -0.04 6.21 -9.67
C LYS A 23 0.28 5.64 -11.07
N ASP A 24 -0.54 4.68 -11.49
CA ASP A 24 -0.46 4.00 -12.79
C ASP A 24 0.84 3.20 -13.00
N LEU A 25 1.34 2.59 -11.92
CA LEU A 25 2.62 1.86 -11.88
C LEU A 25 2.47 0.33 -12.00
N GLY A 26 1.26 -0.09 -12.37
CA GLY A 26 0.85 -1.48 -12.38
C GLY A 26 -0.58 -1.62 -11.88
N LEU A 27 -1.30 -2.53 -12.51
CA LEU A 27 -2.62 -2.95 -12.08
C LEU A 27 -2.70 -4.45 -12.24
N MET A 28 -3.03 -5.12 -11.14
CA MET A 28 -3.24 -6.56 -11.12
C MET A 28 -4.62 -6.87 -10.54
N SER A 29 -5.28 -7.84 -11.16
CA SER A 29 -6.47 -8.46 -10.58
C SER A 29 -6.09 -9.87 -10.14
N ILE A 30 -6.24 -10.15 -8.86
CA ILE A 30 -5.62 -11.32 -8.20
C ILE A 30 -6.67 -11.95 -7.27
N PRO A 31 -6.69 -13.28 -7.07
CA PRO A 31 -7.58 -13.89 -6.08
C PRO A 31 -7.38 -13.32 -4.67
N SER A 32 -8.44 -12.84 -4.02
CA SER A 32 -8.37 -12.24 -2.68
C SER A 32 -7.86 -13.19 -1.60
N ALA A 33 -8.03 -14.50 -1.81
CA ALA A 33 -7.59 -15.54 -0.88
C ALA A 33 -6.08 -15.56 -0.62
N LEU A 34 -5.27 -14.88 -1.45
CA LEU A 34 -3.83 -14.75 -1.22
C LEU A 34 -3.51 -13.68 -0.15
N PHE A 35 -4.43 -12.75 0.13
CA PHE A 35 -4.15 -11.55 0.92
C PHE A 35 -4.99 -11.45 2.19
N ILE A 36 -6.26 -11.85 2.13
CA ILE A 36 -7.25 -11.63 3.20
C ILE A 36 -8.01 -12.89 3.56
N GLU A 37 -8.43 -12.98 4.83
CA GLU A 37 -9.32 -14.03 5.31
C GLU A 37 -10.37 -13.53 6.32
N PRO A 38 -11.59 -14.11 6.35
CA PRO A 38 -12.14 -14.96 5.29
C PRO A 38 -12.41 -14.13 4.02
N VAL A 39 -12.38 -14.76 2.85
CA VAL A 39 -12.86 -14.12 1.62
C VAL A 39 -14.37 -13.95 1.71
N ALA A 40 -14.84 -12.70 1.73
CA ALA A 40 -16.27 -12.42 1.77
C ALA A 40 -16.90 -12.63 0.39
N GLU A 41 -18.16 -13.06 0.38
CA GLU A 41 -18.93 -13.20 -0.85
C GLU A 41 -18.95 -11.88 -1.63
N GLY A 42 -18.61 -11.97 -2.91
CA GLY A 42 -18.53 -10.85 -3.82
C GLY A 42 -17.19 -10.10 -3.81
N HIS A 43 -16.23 -10.50 -2.97
CA HIS A 43 -14.88 -9.95 -2.91
C HIS A 43 -13.82 -11.03 -3.17
N GLU A 44 -14.09 -11.94 -4.10
CA GLU A 44 -13.19 -13.05 -4.47
C GLU A 44 -12.00 -12.61 -5.32
N VAL A 45 -12.12 -11.45 -5.98
CA VAL A 45 -11.05 -10.81 -6.75
C VAL A 45 -10.63 -9.52 -6.06
N PHE A 46 -9.35 -9.43 -5.76
CA PHE A 46 -8.67 -8.24 -5.29
C PHE A 46 -8.12 -7.46 -6.49
N ASN A 47 -8.43 -6.18 -6.56
CA ASN A 47 -7.90 -5.28 -7.57
C ASN A 47 -6.79 -4.44 -6.92
N GLY A 48 -5.54 -4.82 -7.15
CA GLY A 48 -4.36 -4.16 -6.62
C GLY A 48 -3.75 -3.22 -7.66
N PRO A 49 -4.02 -1.90 -7.59
CA PRO A 49 -3.15 -0.93 -8.24
C PRO A 49 -1.82 -0.85 -7.49
N ASP A 50 -0.76 -0.44 -8.17
CA ASP A 50 0.52 -0.19 -7.52
C ASP A 50 0.79 1.30 -7.42
N MET A 51 1.21 1.74 -6.24
CA MET A 51 1.47 3.13 -5.92
C MET A 51 2.86 3.31 -5.32
N ALA A 52 3.50 4.41 -5.68
CA ALA A 52 4.79 4.82 -5.12
C ALA A 52 4.71 6.27 -4.64
N TYR A 53 5.74 6.73 -3.94
CA TYR A 53 5.75 8.08 -3.38
C TYR A 53 7.09 8.76 -3.59
N LEU A 54 7.06 9.96 -4.17
CA LEU A 54 8.20 10.86 -4.20
C LEU A 54 8.26 11.67 -2.90
N ILE A 55 9.36 11.54 -2.18
CA ILE A 55 9.64 12.16 -0.90
C ILE A 55 10.72 13.22 -1.11
N GLU A 56 10.43 14.47 -0.75
CA GLU A 56 11.39 15.57 -0.89
C GLU A 56 11.67 16.19 0.46
N ASN A 57 12.94 16.14 0.89
CA ASN A 57 13.44 16.90 2.02
C ASN A 57 14.07 18.19 1.49
N GLU A 58 13.29 19.28 1.46
CA GLU A 58 13.73 20.57 0.93
C GLU A 58 14.88 21.18 1.75
N ASN A 59 14.91 20.93 3.06
CA ASN A 59 15.96 21.42 3.95
C ASN A 59 17.34 20.83 3.62
N LEU A 60 17.38 19.54 3.27
CA LEU A 60 18.61 18.85 2.88
C LEU A 60 18.86 18.86 1.37
N GLY A 61 17.89 19.31 0.57
CA GLY A 61 17.94 19.21 -0.88
C GLY A 61 17.92 17.77 -1.39
N LYS A 62 17.34 16.84 -0.62
CA LYS A 62 17.33 15.40 -0.90
C LYS A 62 16.00 14.91 -1.46
N LYS A 63 16.04 13.93 -2.36
CA LYS A 63 14.84 13.25 -2.87
C LYS A 63 14.98 11.74 -2.78
N ALA A 64 13.94 11.10 -2.27
CA ALA A 64 13.79 9.65 -2.28
C ALA A 64 12.51 9.25 -3.02
N VAL A 65 12.50 8.05 -3.61
CA VAL A 65 11.26 7.38 -4.01
C VAL A 65 11.04 6.18 -3.10
N PHE A 66 9.87 6.11 -2.47
CA PHE A 66 9.42 4.95 -1.71
C PHE A 66 8.56 4.05 -2.61
N ASP A 67 9.06 2.84 -2.85
CA ASP A 67 8.62 1.85 -3.84
C ASP A 67 8.64 2.33 -5.30
N LEU A 68 8.48 1.41 -6.24
CA LEU A 68 8.60 1.67 -7.69
C LEU A 68 7.50 1.02 -8.54
N GLY A 69 6.53 0.33 -7.94
CA GLY A 69 5.52 -0.42 -8.68
C GLY A 69 6.08 -1.67 -9.36
N VAL A 70 5.32 -2.18 -10.34
CA VAL A 70 5.76 -3.28 -11.21
C VAL A 70 6.62 -2.72 -12.34
N ARG A 71 7.67 -3.45 -12.74
CA ARG A 71 8.43 -3.08 -13.94
C ARG A 71 7.54 -3.15 -15.20
N LYS A 72 7.63 -2.16 -16.07
CA LYS A 72 6.83 -2.07 -17.32
C LYS A 72 7.02 -3.28 -18.24
N ASP A 73 8.21 -3.84 -18.26
CA ASP A 73 8.58 -5.06 -18.97
C ASP A 73 8.60 -6.28 -18.04
N TRP A 74 7.51 -6.50 -17.29
CA TRP A 74 7.37 -7.55 -16.27
C TRP A 74 7.71 -8.97 -16.76
N TRP A 75 7.66 -9.24 -18.06
CA TRP A 75 8.13 -10.50 -18.65
C TRP A 75 9.65 -10.73 -18.51
N ASN A 76 10.42 -9.71 -18.14
CA ASN A 76 11.86 -9.77 -17.84
C ASN A 76 12.17 -9.96 -16.35
N LEU A 77 11.15 -10.16 -15.50
CA LEU A 77 11.35 -10.59 -14.11
C LEU A 77 12.10 -11.94 -14.06
N PRO A 78 12.79 -12.25 -12.94
CA PRO A 78 13.35 -13.59 -12.72
C PRO A 78 12.27 -14.67 -12.89
N PRO A 79 12.58 -15.83 -13.51
CA PRO A 79 11.56 -16.83 -13.85
C PRO A 79 10.65 -17.23 -12.70
N LYS A 80 11.20 -17.48 -11.50
CA LYS A 80 10.43 -17.83 -10.30
C LYS A 80 9.35 -16.80 -9.95
N VAL A 81 9.68 -15.51 -10.08
CA VAL A 81 8.78 -14.39 -9.79
C VAL A 81 7.84 -14.11 -10.96
N ARG A 82 8.35 -14.18 -12.19
CA ARG A 82 7.58 -13.97 -13.41
C ARG A 82 6.48 -15.01 -13.57
N ASP A 83 6.79 -16.28 -13.32
CA ASP A 83 5.88 -17.39 -13.60
C ASP A 83 4.75 -17.46 -12.57
N SER A 84 4.92 -16.91 -11.36
CA SER A 84 3.84 -16.80 -10.36
C SER A 84 2.73 -15.84 -10.79
N LEU A 85 3.00 -14.91 -11.72
CA LEU A 85 1.97 -14.03 -12.30
C LEU A 85 0.89 -14.83 -13.04
N ALA A 86 1.12 -16.09 -13.41
CA ALA A 86 0.08 -16.95 -13.98
C ALA A 86 -1.12 -17.19 -13.05
N PHE A 87 -1.00 -16.92 -11.74
CA PHE A 87 -2.12 -16.93 -10.79
C PHE A 87 -3.01 -15.69 -10.87
N CYS A 88 -2.58 -14.62 -11.54
CA CYS A 88 -3.36 -13.40 -11.71
C CYS A 88 -4.47 -13.59 -12.75
N VAL A 89 -5.60 -12.93 -12.52
CA VAL A 89 -6.68 -12.76 -13.51
C VAL A 89 -6.25 -11.81 -14.62
N GLY A 90 -5.43 -10.82 -14.29
CA GLY A 90 -4.80 -9.95 -15.28
C GLY A 90 -3.65 -9.14 -14.70
N VAL A 91 -2.75 -8.73 -15.60
CA VAL A 91 -1.57 -7.90 -15.31
C VAL A 91 -1.44 -6.87 -16.42
N LYS A 92 -1.41 -5.58 -16.05
CA LYS A 92 -1.18 -4.49 -16.99
C LYS A 92 -0.30 -3.42 -16.36
N VAL A 93 0.78 -3.07 -17.05
CA VAL A 93 1.71 -2.02 -16.66
C VAL A 93 1.96 -1.16 -17.88
N ASP A 94 1.44 0.07 -17.88
CA ASP A 94 1.59 0.99 -19.00
C ASP A 94 2.81 1.92 -18.81
N LYS A 95 3.16 2.24 -17.56
CA LYS A 95 4.26 3.14 -17.17
C LYS A 95 5.01 2.59 -15.96
N ASP A 96 6.27 2.97 -15.85
CA ASP A 96 7.08 2.78 -14.64
C ASP A 96 7.36 4.14 -13.96
N VAL A 97 7.88 4.12 -12.72
CA VAL A 97 8.22 5.37 -12.01
C VAL A 97 9.19 6.25 -12.82
N PRO A 98 10.26 5.72 -13.45
CA PRO A 98 11.13 6.53 -14.31
C PRO A 98 10.40 7.28 -15.42
N ASP A 99 9.38 6.70 -16.05
CA ASP A 99 8.53 7.40 -17.03
C ASP A 99 7.78 8.57 -16.36
N VAL A 100 7.07 8.29 -15.26
CA VAL A 100 6.26 9.31 -14.57
C VAL A 100 7.11 10.46 -14.05
N LEU A 101 8.28 10.18 -13.46
CA LEU A 101 9.21 11.21 -13.00
C LEU A 101 9.61 12.16 -14.16
N LYS A 102 10.02 11.60 -15.30
CA LYS A 102 10.43 12.40 -16.48
C LYS A 102 9.28 13.22 -17.04
N GLU A 103 8.10 12.62 -17.19
CA GLU A 103 6.90 13.30 -17.69
C GLU A 103 6.48 14.46 -16.77
N SER A 104 6.66 14.30 -15.46
CA SER A 104 6.39 15.32 -14.45
C SER A 104 7.54 16.32 -14.25
N GLY A 105 8.59 16.25 -15.07
CA GLY A 105 9.73 17.19 -15.05
C GLY A 105 10.74 16.97 -13.91
N VAL A 106 10.73 15.79 -13.29
CA VAL A 106 11.71 15.38 -12.27
C VAL A 106 12.77 14.49 -12.94
N PRO A 107 14.00 14.97 -13.13
CA PRO A 107 15.04 14.17 -13.76
C PRO A 107 15.53 13.07 -12.80
N LEU A 108 15.89 11.90 -13.33
CA LEU A 108 16.27 10.74 -12.50
C LEU A 108 17.57 10.97 -11.70
N ASP A 109 18.46 11.83 -12.19
CA ASP A 109 19.70 12.20 -11.51
C ASP A 109 19.48 13.06 -10.27
N ALA A 110 18.26 13.60 -10.09
CA ALA A 110 17.85 14.31 -8.89
C ALA A 110 17.31 13.39 -7.79
N ILE A 111 17.24 12.07 -8.02
CA ILE A 111 16.81 11.07 -7.03
C ILE A 111 18.04 10.50 -6.34
N ASP A 112 18.21 10.85 -5.06
CA ASP A 112 19.31 10.36 -4.23
C ASP A 112 19.09 8.91 -3.79
N ASP A 113 17.84 8.57 -3.48
CA ASP A 113 17.48 7.31 -2.82
C ASP A 113 16.27 6.65 -3.48
N VAL A 114 16.35 5.35 -3.70
CA VAL A 114 15.19 4.46 -3.89
C VAL A 114 15.09 3.62 -2.63
N ILE A 115 13.89 3.52 -2.07
CA ILE A 115 13.62 2.75 -0.87
C ILE A 115 12.57 1.70 -1.22
N TRP A 116 12.97 0.43 -1.21
CA TRP A 116 12.01 -0.68 -1.32
C TRP A 116 11.46 -1.02 0.06
N SER A 117 10.14 -1.05 0.18
CA SER A 117 9.45 -1.58 1.35
C SER A 117 9.77 -3.05 1.56
N HIS A 118 9.81 -3.84 0.48
CA HIS A 118 10.17 -5.26 0.50
C HIS A 118 10.51 -5.83 -0.90
N SER A 119 10.56 -7.16 -1.06
CA SER A 119 11.10 -7.81 -2.25
C SER A 119 10.10 -8.13 -3.37
N HIS A 120 8.79 -7.98 -3.16
CA HIS A 120 7.82 -8.36 -4.18
C HIS A 120 7.91 -7.49 -5.43
N LEU A 121 7.48 -8.07 -6.55
CA LEU A 121 7.71 -7.56 -7.90
C LEU A 121 7.07 -6.20 -8.18
N ASP A 122 5.98 -5.91 -7.46
CA ASP A 122 5.11 -4.76 -7.51
C ASP A 122 5.57 -3.58 -6.63
N HIS A 123 6.74 -3.71 -6.00
CA HIS A 123 7.36 -2.63 -5.22
C HIS A 123 8.71 -2.19 -5.78
N ARG A 124 9.28 -2.96 -6.70
CA ARG A 124 10.70 -2.84 -7.08
C ARG A 124 10.96 -2.13 -8.39
N GLY A 125 10.00 -2.14 -9.31
CA GLY A 125 10.15 -1.58 -10.66
C GLY A 125 11.42 -2.08 -11.38
N ASP A 126 11.87 -1.31 -12.35
CA ASP A 126 13.22 -1.47 -12.93
C ASP A 126 14.15 -0.39 -12.36
N VAL A 127 14.73 -0.68 -11.20
CA VAL A 127 15.66 0.23 -10.55
C VAL A 127 16.92 0.47 -11.40
N SER A 128 17.24 -0.41 -12.36
CA SER A 128 18.43 -0.28 -13.20
C SER A 128 18.42 0.98 -14.08
N LEU A 129 17.24 1.53 -14.32
CA LEU A 129 17.03 2.78 -15.07
C LEU A 129 17.46 4.04 -14.32
N PHE A 130 17.58 3.98 -13.00
CA PHE A 130 18.12 5.08 -12.19
C PHE A 130 19.64 5.14 -12.34
N PRO A 131 20.24 6.35 -12.33
CA PRO A 131 21.68 6.50 -12.45
C PRO A 131 22.44 5.82 -11.30
N PRO A 132 23.72 5.41 -11.50
CA PRO A 132 24.53 4.70 -10.51
C PRO A 132 24.71 5.40 -9.15
N ASN A 133 24.52 6.73 -9.09
CA ASN A 133 24.63 7.51 -7.85
C ASN A 133 23.35 7.47 -6.99
N THR A 134 22.25 6.93 -7.49
CA THR A 134 21.05 6.65 -6.68
C THR A 134 21.33 5.45 -5.77
N THR A 135 21.20 5.66 -4.45
CA THR A 135 21.33 4.59 -3.45
C THR A 135 20.07 3.75 -3.43
N LEU A 136 20.22 2.43 -3.45
CA LEU A 136 19.13 1.50 -3.21
C LEU A 136 19.11 1.11 -1.73
N ASN A 137 18.01 1.42 -1.04
CA ASN A 137 17.77 1.13 0.37
C ASN A 137 16.72 0.03 0.52
N TYR A 138 16.98 -0.96 1.37
CA TYR A 138 16.05 -2.06 1.61
C TYR A 138 16.33 -2.75 2.96
N GLY A 139 15.35 -3.46 3.51
CA GLY A 139 15.51 -4.16 4.79
C GLY A 139 16.63 -5.21 4.74
N LYS A 140 17.51 -5.22 5.75
CA LYS A 140 18.70 -6.08 5.77
C LYS A 140 18.42 -7.57 5.49
N GLU A 141 17.29 -8.08 5.95
CA GLU A 141 16.93 -9.49 5.79
C GLU A 141 16.65 -9.89 4.33
N MET A 142 16.39 -8.93 3.43
CA MET A 142 16.19 -9.21 2.00
C MET A 142 17.47 -9.72 1.31
N VAL A 143 18.64 -9.53 1.92
CA VAL A 143 19.94 -9.98 1.36
C VAL A 143 19.92 -11.48 1.03
N VAL A 144 19.19 -12.29 1.81
CA VAL A 144 19.12 -13.75 1.63
C VAL A 144 18.49 -14.18 0.31
N MET A 145 17.77 -13.29 -0.37
CA MET A 145 17.09 -13.55 -1.64
C MET A 145 17.88 -13.06 -2.86
N LYS A 146 19.08 -12.51 -2.66
CA LYS A 146 19.95 -12.08 -3.76
C LYS A 146 20.39 -13.26 -4.63
N PRO A 147 20.50 -13.07 -5.96
CA PRO A 147 20.86 -14.14 -6.89
C PRO A 147 22.22 -14.78 -6.58
N GLU A 148 23.14 -14.02 -5.97
CA GLU A 148 24.45 -14.50 -5.52
C GLU A 148 24.35 -15.55 -4.40
N ILE A 149 23.25 -15.54 -3.64
CA ILE A 149 23.00 -16.41 -2.48
C ILE A 149 22.06 -17.55 -2.86
N THR A 150 20.97 -17.27 -3.57
CA THR A 150 19.95 -18.27 -3.92
C THR A 150 20.25 -19.04 -5.21
N GLY A 151 21.12 -18.52 -6.08
CA GLY A 151 21.30 -19.01 -7.44
C GLY A 151 20.18 -18.56 -8.39
N ASN A 152 20.38 -18.76 -9.70
CA ASN A 152 19.49 -18.19 -10.72
C ASN A 152 18.05 -18.74 -10.73
N GLU A 153 17.86 -20.01 -10.35
CA GLU A 153 16.53 -20.65 -10.36
C GLU A 153 15.63 -20.11 -9.25
N GLU A 154 16.22 -19.78 -8.10
CA GLU A 154 15.51 -19.32 -6.90
C GLU A 154 15.63 -17.79 -6.68
N ALA A 155 16.20 -17.07 -7.65
CA ALA A 155 16.42 -15.64 -7.57
C ALA A 155 15.09 -14.87 -7.57
N VAL A 156 14.90 -14.02 -6.55
CA VAL A 156 13.80 -13.05 -6.49
C VAL A 156 14.18 -11.75 -7.21
N PHE A 157 15.47 -11.42 -7.20
CA PHE A 157 16.02 -10.22 -7.82
C PHE A 157 16.82 -10.52 -9.07
N LEU A 158 17.00 -9.52 -9.93
CA LEU A 158 17.97 -9.57 -11.01
C LEU A 158 19.31 -9.03 -10.52
N SER A 159 20.43 -9.52 -11.07
CA SER A 159 21.75 -8.94 -10.74
C SER A 159 21.85 -7.46 -11.13
N SER A 160 21.12 -7.03 -12.16
CA SER A 160 21.02 -5.63 -12.59
C SER A 160 20.42 -4.71 -11.53
N ASP A 161 19.62 -5.25 -10.61
CA ASP A 161 18.95 -4.48 -9.56
C ASP A 161 19.98 -3.84 -8.61
N PHE A 162 21.10 -4.51 -8.37
CA PHE A 162 22.14 -4.09 -7.42
C PHE A 162 23.43 -3.61 -8.09
N ALA A 163 23.60 -3.87 -9.38
CA ALA A 163 24.85 -3.63 -10.09
C ALA A 163 25.19 -2.14 -10.17
N GLY A 164 26.45 -1.81 -9.87
CA GLY A 164 27.03 -0.49 -10.10
C GLY A 164 26.49 0.64 -9.21
N ARG A 165 25.67 0.34 -8.19
CA ARG A 165 25.09 1.33 -7.27
C ARG A 165 25.41 1.01 -5.81
N HIS A 166 25.25 2.01 -4.95
CA HIS A 166 25.33 1.81 -3.51
C HIS A 166 24.07 1.08 -3.02
N ASN A 167 24.26 0.01 -2.26
CA ASN A 167 23.19 -0.82 -1.70
C ASN A 167 23.25 -0.70 -0.17
N ASN A 168 22.24 -0.08 0.42
CA ASN A 168 22.15 0.19 1.85
C ASN A 168 21.15 -0.76 2.52
N GLU A 169 21.68 -1.67 3.33
CA GLU A 169 20.89 -2.64 4.11
C GLU A 169 20.44 -2.00 5.42
N ILE A 170 19.15 -1.68 5.51
CA ILE A 170 18.53 -1.04 6.67
C ILE A 170 18.47 -2.05 7.82
N ASP A 171 19.26 -1.77 8.86
CA ASP A 171 19.42 -2.64 10.04
C ASP A 171 18.83 -1.99 11.30
N PHE A 172 17.65 -2.47 11.70
CA PHE A 172 16.97 -2.01 12.91
C PHE A 172 17.52 -2.62 14.22
N SER A 173 18.48 -3.56 14.17
CA SER A 173 18.96 -4.29 15.36
C SER A 173 19.59 -3.39 16.42
N LYS A 174 20.17 -2.26 16.02
CA LYS A 174 20.80 -1.28 16.92
C LYS A 174 19.90 -0.10 17.25
N SER A 175 18.70 -0.01 16.66
CA SER A 175 17.80 1.10 16.94
C SER A 175 17.20 0.99 18.34
N THR A 176 17.25 2.09 19.08
CA THR A 176 16.55 2.27 20.35
C THR A 176 15.28 3.10 20.21
N LEU A 177 15.07 3.74 19.05
CA LEU A 177 13.90 4.55 18.77
C LEU A 177 12.70 3.65 18.45
N LYS A 178 11.55 3.96 19.04
CA LYS A 178 10.27 3.34 18.69
C LYS A 178 9.21 4.39 18.40
N ILE A 179 8.43 4.17 17.34
CA ILE A 179 7.28 4.99 16.98
C ILE A 179 6.10 4.05 16.70
N GLY A 180 4.97 4.30 17.35
CA GLY A 180 3.75 3.49 17.17
C GLY A 180 3.95 1.99 17.46
N GLY A 181 4.88 1.64 18.35
CA GLY A 181 5.18 0.25 18.71
C GLY A 181 6.33 -0.40 17.92
N PHE A 182 6.66 0.12 16.74
CA PHE A 182 7.71 -0.42 15.88
C PHE A 182 9.09 0.17 16.18
N ARG A 183 10.15 -0.59 15.94
CA ARG A 183 11.51 -0.03 15.87
C ARG A 183 11.58 0.94 14.70
N ALA A 184 12.21 2.09 14.89
CA ALA A 184 12.27 3.12 13.87
C ALA A 184 13.70 3.61 13.65
N LEU A 185 14.00 4.08 12.45
CA LEU A 185 15.23 4.81 12.12
C LEU A 185 14.83 6.16 11.54
N ASP A 186 15.47 7.22 12.00
CA ASP A 186 15.35 8.56 11.41
C ASP A 186 16.24 8.61 10.16
N PHE A 187 15.63 8.53 8.98
CA PHE A 187 16.36 8.29 7.73
C PHE A 187 17.26 9.47 7.35
N TYR A 188 16.83 10.69 7.68
CA TYR A 188 17.56 11.93 7.40
C TYR A 188 18.24 12.53 8.64
N ASP A 189 18.10 11.89 9.82
CA ASP A 189 18.61 12.36 11.12
C ASP A 189 18.12 13.77 11.49
N ASP A 190 16.96 14.17 10.97
CA ASP A 190 16.34 15.48 11.20
C ASP A 190 14.90 15.38 11.70
N GLY A 191 14.35 14.17 11.85
CA GLY A 191 13.02 13.90 12.36
C GLY A 191 11.87 14.15 11.38
N SER A 192 12.18 14.32 10.08
CA SER A 192 11.22 14.54 9.02
C SER A 192 10.69 13.25 8.37
N PHE A 193 11.49 12.18 8.36
CA PHE A 193 11.16 10.93 7.67
C PHE A 193 11.77 9.73 8.39
N TYR A 194 10.93 8.78 8.78
CA TYR A 194 11.36 7.58 9.51
C TYR A 194 11.09 6.32 8.70
N LEU A 195 11.98 5.34 8.79
CA LEU A 195 11.69 3.95 8.38
C LEU A 195 11.27 3.16 9.62
N LEU A 196 10.28 2.30 9.48
CA LEU A 196 9.70 1.48 10.55
C LEU A 196 9.86 0.00 10.21
N ASP A 197 10.32 -0.78 11.19
CA ASP A 197 10.43 -2.23 11.11
C ASP A 197 9.05 -2.89 11.26
N THR A 198 8.46 -3.31 10.15
CA THR A 198 7.07 -3.83 10.08
C THR A 198 7.06 -5.24 9.50
N PRO A 199 7.49 -6.26 10.27
CA PRO A 199 7.74 -7.60 9.74
C PRO A 199 6.44 -8.40 9.50
N GLY A 200 6.57 -9.52 8.80
CA GLY A 200 5.51 -10.53 8.63
C GLY A 200 5.18 -10.82 7.17
N HIS A 201 5.01 -9.77 6.35
CA HIS A 201 4.71 -9.93 4.93
C HIS A 201 5.87 -10.58 4.16
N ASP A 202 7.05 -10.01 4.27
CA ASP A 202 8.25 -10.48 3.57
C ASP A 202 9.50 -10.18 4.42
N HIS A 203 10.63 -10.79 4.04
CA HIS A 203 11.91 -10.58 4.70
C HIS A 203 12.27 -9.09 4.73
N GLY A 204 12.51 -8.56 5.93
CA GLY A 204 12.92 -7.17 6.09
C GLY A 204 11.88 -6.14 5.65
N HIS A 205 10.59 -6.52 5.57
CA HIS A 205 9.51 -5.59 5.21
C HIS A 205 9.52 -4.36 6.13
N LEU A 206 9.52 -3.18 5.51
CA LEU A 206 9.54 -1.90 6.21
C LEU A 206 8.43 -0.98 5.70
N SER A 207 7.97 -0.11 6.59
CA SER A 207 7.08 1.01 6.28
C SER A 207 7.84 2.34 6.41
N ALA A 208 7.31 3.42 5.86
CA ALA A 208 7.85 4.76 6.08
C ALA A 208 6.83 5.69 6.72
N LEU A 209 7.28 6.54 7.65
CA LEU A 209 6.49 7.56 8.30
C LEU A 209 7.03 8.95 7.96
N ALA A 210 6.28 9.67 7.13
CA ALA A 210 6.62 11.02 6.71
C ALA A 210 5.94 12.04 7.60
N ARG A 211 6.71 12.97 8.20
CA ARG A 211 6.14 14.13 8.87
C ARG A 211 5.77 15.20 7.84
N THR A 212 4.48 15.49 7.72
CA THR A 212 3.95 16.42 6.72
C THR A 212 3.75 17.83 7.25
N THR A 213 3.44 17.97 8.55
CA THR A 213 3.42 19.27 9.24
C THR A 213 4.11 19.16 10.59
N SER A 214 4.61 20.29 11.09
CA SER A 214 5.27 20.38 12.39
C SER A 214 4.83 21.61 13.17
N SER A 215 4.40 21.38 14.41
CA SER A 215 4.14 22.42 15.41
C SER A 215 5.39 23.24 15.74
N LYS A 216 6.59 22.65 15.66
CA LYS A 216 7.87 23.35 15.84
C LYS A 216 8.23 24.24 14.66
N ALA A 217 7.63 24.01 13.50
CA ALA A 217 7.71 24.87 12.31
C ALA A 217 6.57 25.90 12.22
N GLY A 218 5.74 26.03 13.27
CA GLY A 218 4.64 27.00 13.31
C GLY A 218 3.31 26.51 12.73
N HIS A 219 3.19 25.24 12.34
CA HIS A 219 1.89 24.64 12.02
C HIS A 219 1.05 24.43 13.29
N GLY A 220 -0.25 24.20 13.13
CA GLY A 220 -1.14 23.96 14.28
C GLY A 220 -0.84 22.66 15.05
N LYS A 221 -0.21 21.67 14.39
CA LYS A 221 0.07 20.33 14.94
C LYS A 221 1.06 19.56 14.07
N ASP A 222 1.56 18.47 14.64
CA ASP A 222 2.33 17.46 13.92
C ASP A 222 1.37 16.49 13.22
N THR A 223 1.50 16.35 11.91
CA THR A 223 0.75 15.37 11.11
C THR A 223 1.72 14.47 10.34
N PHE A 224 1.27 13.25 10.06
CA PHE A 224 2.07 12.24 9.42
C PHE A 224 1.31 11.50 8.33
N ILE A 225 2.04 10.98 7.35
CA ILE A 225 1.56 9.96 6.43
C ILE A 225 2.36 8.69 6.70
N LEU A 226 1.68 7.57 6.94
CA LEU A 226 2.28 6.25 7.00
C LEU A 226 2.16 5.61 5.61
N LEU A 227 3.29 5.38 4.96
CA LEU A 227 3.42 4.59 3.75
C LEU A 227 3.68 3.15 4.18
N ALA A 228 2.62 2.33 4.22
CA ALA A 228 2.64 1.05 4.93
C ALA A 228 3.20 -0.12 4.11
N GLY A 229 3.52 0.10 2.82
CA GLY A 229 3.81 -0.98 1.89
C GLY A 229 2.69 -2.02 1.92
N ASP A 230 3.09 -3.28 2.15
CA ASP A 230 2.22 -4.45 2.20
C ASP A 230 2.06 -5.01 3.61
N ALA A 231 2.28 -4.18 4.65
CA ALA A 231 1.95 -4.57 6.02
C ALA A 231 0.49 -5.04 6.15
N CYS A 232 -0.40 -4.55 5.28
CA CYS A 232 -1.61 -5.23 4.84
C CYS A 232 -2.04 -4.70 3.46
N HIS A 233 -2.79 -5.49 2.69
CA HIS A 233 -3.13 -5.16 1.30
C HIS A 233 -4.49 -4.45 1.15
N PHE A 234 -5.32 -4.47 2.20
CA PHE A 234 -6.68 -3.93 2.13
C PHE A 234 -7.09 -3.22 3.41
N CYS A 235 -7.71 -2.04 3.27
CA CYS A 235 -8.16 -1.23 4.40
C CYS A 235 -9.13 -1.95 5.35
N GLY A 236 -9.90 -2.94 4.85
CA GLY A 236 -10.75 -3.79 5.70
C GLY A 236 -9.99 -4.68 6.70
N VAL A 237 -8.66 -4.79 6.61
CA VAL A 237 -7.82 -5.44 7.64
C VAL A 237 -7.61 -4.53 8.85
N LEU A 238 -7.73 -3.21 8.66
CA LEU A 238 -7.59 -2.21 9.73
C LEU A 238 -8.95 -1.66 10.20
N ARG A 239 -9.99 -1.82 9.37
CA ARG A 239 -11.28 -1.13 9.50
C ARG A 239 -12.47 -2.11 9.37
N PRO A 240 -13.57 -1.89 10.11
CA PRO A 240 -13.75 -0.85 11.12
C PRO A 240 -12.95 -1.14 12.40
N ASN A 241 -12.95 -0.20 13.35
CA ASN A 241 -12.25 -0.38 14.62
C ASN A 241 -12.94 0.39 15.77
N CYS A 242 -12.40 0.27 16.99
CA CYS A 242 -12.99 0.89 18.18
C CYS A 242 -13.07 2.42 18.11
N SER A 243 -12.11 3.07 17.44
CA SER A 243 -12.06 4.53 17.34
C SER A 243 -12.92 5.06 16.20
N GLN A 244 -13.13 4.24 15.16
CA GLN A 244 -14.03 4.50 14.03
C GLN A 244 -14.95 3.28 13.80
N PRO A 245 -16.01 3.13 14.62
CA PRO A 245 -16.94 2.03 14.44
C PRO A 245 -17.66 2.10 13.09
N PHE A 246 -18.03 0.96 12.53
CA PHE A 246 -18.75 0.90 11.25
C PHE A 246 -20.03 1.76 11.34
N PRO A 247 -20.30 2.61 10.33
CA PRO A 247 -21.43 3.52 10.33
C PRO A 247 -22.76 2.77 10.32
N HIS A 248 -23.75 3.26 11.08
CA HIS A 248 -25.09 2.66 11.13
C HIS A 248 -26.14 3.73 11.51
N PRO A 249 -27.27 3.86 10.78
CA PRO A 249 -27.70 3.01 9.65
C PRO A 249 -27.18 3.47 8.28
N HIS A 250 -26.48 4.60 8.20
CA HIS A 250 -25.99 5.18 6.96
C HIS A 250 -24.47 5.43 7.02
N LEU A 251 -23.80 5.34 5.87
CA LEU A 251 -22.42 5.81 5.73
C LEU A 251 -22.37 7.34 5.89
N PRO A 252 -21.24 7.93 6.32
CA PRO A 252 -21.13 9.38 6.47
C PRO A 252 -21.35 10.10 5.13
N ASP A 253 -22.06 11.23 5.15
CA ASP A 253 -22.28 12.06 3.95
C ASP A 253 -20.97 12.55 3.31
N SER A 254 -19.89 12.60 4.09
CA SER A 254 -18.56 12.97 3.63
C SER A 254 -17.82 11.86 2.88
N ALA A 255 -18.29 10.61 2.95
CA ALA A 255 -17.62 9.46 2.34
C ALA A 255 -17.75 9.50 0.82
N ILE A 256 -16.63 9.37 0.12
CA ILE A 256 -16.56 9.44 -1.35
C ILE A 256 -16.46 8.03 -1.93
N GLY A 257 -16.96 7.84 -3.16
CA GLY A 257 -16.90 6.56 -3.87
C GLY A 257 -17.84 5.48 -3.33
N VAL A 258 -18.82 5.87 -2.49
CA VAL A 258 -19.78 4.94 -1.86
C VAL A 258 -21.23 5.16 -2.30
N SER A 259 -21.48 5.98 -3.34
CA SER A 259 -22.84 6.28 -3.82
C SER A 259 -23.60 5.04 -4.28
N ASP A 260 -22.89 4.08 -4.86
CA ASP A 260 -23.45 2.87 -5.46
C ASP A 260 -23.27 1.65 -4.56
N VAL A 261 -23.02 1.89 -3.27
CA VAL A 261 -22.87 0.87 -2.25
C VAL A 261 -24.22 0.65 -1.58
N GLU A 262 -24.49 -0.59 -1.20
CA GLU A 262 -25.67 -0.93 -0.39
C GLU A 262 -25.73 -0.07 0.89
N ASN A 263 -26.91 0.04 1.48
CA ASN A 263 -27.03 0.74 2.76
C ASN A 263 -26.12 0.08 3.83
N ALA A 264 -25.64 0.88 4.78
CA ALA A 264 -24.64 0.43 5.75
C ALA A 264 -25.14 -0.72 6.63
N GLU A 265 -26.44 -0.77 6.92
CA GLU A 265 -27.05 -1.87 7.69
C GLU A 265 -26.98 -3.20 6.93
N SER A 266 -27.30 -3.22 5.63
CA SER A 266 -27.18 -4.41 4.77
C SER A 266 -25.74 -4.91 4.72
N LEU A 267 -24.78 -4.00 4.48
CA LEU A 267 -23.36 -4.35 4.49
C LEU A 267 -22.96 -4.98 5.82
N LEU A 268 -23.29 -4.35 6.94
CA LEU A 268 -22.88 -4.82 8.27
C LEU A 268 -23.35 -6.26 8.55
N ARG A 269 -24.50 -6.68 8.00
CA ARG A 269 -25.00 -8.06 8.12
C ARG A 269 -24.14 -9.08 7.36
N ARG A 270 -23.35 -8.64 6.38
CA ARG A 270 -22.39 -9.46 5.63
C ARG A 270 -21.01 -9.53 6.28
N HIS A 271 -20.78 -8.78 7.36
CA HIS A 271 -19.53 -8.83 8.10
C HIS A 271 -19.29 -10.27 8.63
N PRO A 272 -18.08 -10.85 8.53
CA PRO A 272 -17.84 -12.24 8.95
C PRO A 272 -18.23 -12.53 10.40
N LYS A 273 -17.97 -11.61 11.33
CA LYS A 273 -18.42 -11.71 12.73
C LYS A 273 -19.95 -11.75 12.90
N TYR A 274 -20.71 -11.13 11.99
CA TYR A 274 -22.17 -11.19 12.01
C TYR A 274 -22.67 -12.56 11.57
N GLN A 275 -22.03 -13.17 10.56
CA GLN A 275 -22.42 -14.46 10.00
C GLN A 275 -22.06 -15.67 10.90
N GLN A 276 -21.07 -15.52 11.80
CA GLN A 276 -20.47 -16.64 12.54
C GLN A 276 -21.10 -16.96 13.91
N SER A 277 -22.20 -16.33 14.34
CA SER A 277 -22.61 -16.40 15.76
C SER A 277 -24.09 -16.66 16.06
N PRO A 278 -24.41 -17.50 17.09
CA PRO A 278 -25.76 -17.71 17.61
C PRO A 278 -26.21 -16.68 18.67
N LEU A 279 -25.47 -15.58 18.88
CA LEU A 279 -25.82 -14.53 19.85
C LEU A 279 -27.04 -13.69 19.43
N ALA A 280 -27.61 -12.94 20.39
CA ALA A 280 -28.65 -11.97 20.09
C ALA A 280 -28.17 -10.96 19.05
N ALA A 281 -28.98 -10.71 18.01
CA ALA A 281 -28.62 -9.88 16.85
C ALA A 281 -27.98 -8.52 17.22
N ALA A 282 -28.40 -7.89 18.32
CA ALA A 282 -27.84 -6.63 18.79
C ALA A 282 -26.37 -6.72 19.26
N GLY A 283 -25.95 -7.83 19.87
CA GLY A 283 -24.55 -8.01 20.30
C GLY A 283 -23.60 -8.19 19.11
N LEU A 284 -24.07 -8.83 18.05
CA LEU A 284 -23.31 -9.06 16.82
C LEU A 284 -23.11 -7.80 15.99
N VAL A 285 -24.11 -6.92 15.98
CA VAL A 285 -23.98 -5.59 15.40
C VAL A 285 -22.82 -4.84 16.06
N GLU A 286 -22.77 -4.79 17.39
CA GLU A 286 -21.73 -4.04 18.08
C GLU A 286 -20.33 -4.64 17.85
N GLU A 287 -20.19 -5.96 17.86
CA GLU A 287 -18.90 -6.60 17.55
C GLU A 287 -18.46 -6.32 16.10
N ALA A 288 -19.34 -6.50 15.12
CA ALA A 288 -19.03 -6.23 13.71
C ALA A 288 -18.69 -4.76 13.44
N ARG A 289 -19.22 -3.84 14.25
CA ARG A 289 -18.92 -2.42 14.11
C ARG A 289 -17.52 -2.05 14.59
N VAL A 290 -16.91 -2.79 15.50
CA VAL A 290 -15.62 -2.38 16.12
C VAL A 290 -14.44 -3.30 15.81
N ASN A 291 -14.66 -4.33 14.99
CA ASN A 291 -13.62 -5.26 14.57
C ASN A 291 -13.38 -5.17 13.06
N PRO A 292 -12.13 -5.30 12.59
CA PRO A 292 -11.84 -5.30 11.17
C PRO A 292 -12.64 -6.34 10.40
N TRP A 293 -12.93 -6.01 9.14
CA TRP A 293 -13.69 -6.88 8.24
C TRP A 293 -12.93 -8.15 7.88
N TYR A 294 -11.60 -8.05 7.78
CA TYR A 294 -10.71 -9.12 7.38
C TYR A 294 -9.53 -9.27 8.34
N GLY A 295 -8.95 -10.46 8.37
CA GLY A 295 -7.59 -10.72 8.80
C GLY A 295 -6.65 -10.92 7.60
N ILE A 296 -5.37 -11.11 7.90
CA ILE A 296 -4.33 -11.51 6.95
C ILE A 296 -4.53 -12.98 6.58
N ALA A 297 -4.48 -13.30 5.28
CA ALA A 297 -4.60 -14.69 4.84
C ALA A 297 -3.52 -15.59 5.48
N ALA A 298 -3.93 -16.69 6.10
CA ALA A 298 -3.04 -17.71 6.67
C ALA A 298 -3.02 -19.02 5.86
N GLY A 299 -3.66 -19.02 4.68
CA GLY A 299 -3.70 -20.17 3.79
C GLY A 299 -2.34 -20.50 3.16
N GLN A 300 -2.21 -21.70 2.60
CA GLN A 300 -0.96 -22.19 1.98
C GLN A 300 -0.44 -21.30 0.83
N LEU A 301 -1.33 -20.53 0.20
CA LEU A 301 -1.00 -19.62 -0.89
C LEU A 301 -0.94 -18.15 -0.42
N SER A 302 -0.89 -17.88 0.88
CA SER A 302 -0.75 -16.52 1.38
C SER A 302 0.50 -15.85 0.81
N THR A 303 0.41 -14.55 0.55
CA THR A 303 1.57 -13.73 0.19
C THR A 303 2.43 -13.38 1.40
N PHE A 304 1.95 -13.63 2.62
CA PHE A 304 2.71 -13.39 3.85
C PHE A 304 3.64 -14.56 4.15
N LEU A 305 4.92 -14.26 4.31
CA LEU A 305 5.93 -15.20 4.80
C LEU A 305 5.59 -15.73 6.19
N ASP A 306 5.13 -14.85 7.08
CA ASP A 306 4.65 -15.17 8.43
C ASP A 306 3.29 -14.46 8.65
N PRO A 307 2.17 -15.13 8.35
CA PRO A 307 0.84 -14.56 8.51
C PRO A 307 0.48 -14.15 9.94
N GLU A 308 0.96 -14.87 10.96
CA GLU A 308 0.68 -14.55 12.36
C GLU A 308 1.40 -13.27 12.80
N LEU A 309 2.67 -13.13 12.41
CA LEU A 309 3.43 -11.90 12.61
C LEU A 309 2.86 -10.75 11.76
N GLY A 310 2.47 -11.02 10.52
CA GLY A 310 1.80 -10.05 9.64
C GLY A 310 0.50 -9.51 10.24
N GLN A 311 -0.35 -10.39 10.79
CA GLN A 311 -1.56 -10.00 11.50
C GLN A 311 -1.26 -9.15 12.74
N SER A 312 -0.19 -9.47 13.47
CA SER A 312 0.27 -8.69 14.63
C SER A 312 0.75 -7.29 14.21
N THR A 313 1.48 -7.19 13.10
CA THR A 313 1.92 -5.93 12.49
C THR A 313 0.72 -5.09 12.03
N ALA A 314 -0.21 -5.67 11.29
CA ALA A 314 -1.43 -5.00 10.85
C ALA A 314 -2.28 -4.48 12.04
N SER A 315 -2.40 -5.28 13.11
CA SER A 315 -3.09 -4.87 14.34
C SER A 315 -2.40 -3.68 15.02
N THR A 316 -1.06 -3.67 15.04
CA THR A 316 -0.29 -2.55 15.58
C THR A 316 -0.46 -1.29 14.72
N ILE A 317 -0.48 -1.43 13.37
CA ILE A 317 -0.77 -0.32 12.45
C ILE A 317 -2.15 0.26 12.71
N LYS A 318 -3.19 -0.59 12.83
CA LYS A 318 -4.54 -0.17 13.19
C LYS A 318 -4.52 0.65 14.48
N ASP A 319 -4.00 0.07 15.56
CA ASP A 319 -4.13 0.65 16.91
C ASP A 319 -3.32 1.93 17.10
N ALA A 320 -2.12 2.02 16.50
CA ALA A 320 -1.20 3.14 16.70
C ALA A 320 -1.26 4.21 15.59
N PHE A 321 -1.68 3.86 14.38
CA PHE A 321 -1.63 4.75 13.22
C PHE A 321 -3.02 4.98 12.59
N ASP A 322 -3.76 3.94 12.21
CA ASP A 322 -5.08 4.15 11.57
C ASP A 322 -6.07 4.83 12.53
N GLU A 323 -6.07 4.43 13.80
CA GLU A 323 -6.88 5.05 14.86
C GLU A 323 -6.37 6.44 15.30
N ALA A 324 -5.15 6.84 14.91
CA ALA A 324 -4.60 8.15 15.28
C ALA A 324 -5.13 9.26 14.35
N GLU A 325 -5.66 10.34 14.91
CA GLU A 325 -6.24 11.44 14.12
C GLU A 325 -5.20 12.15 13.25
N ASN A 326 -3.96 12.23 13.73
CA ASN A 326 -2.87 12.94 13.06
C ASN A 326 -2.02 12.06 12.13
N VAL A 327 -2.51 10.88 11.75
CA VAL A 327 -1.86 9.99 10.77
C VAL A 327 -2.81 9.63 9.64
N PHE A 328 -2.37 9.82 8.40
CA PHE A 328 -3.03 9.28 7.22
C PHE A 328 -2.30 8.00 6.77
N VAL A 329 -2.98 6.86 6.86
CA VAL A 329 -2.42 5.55 6.46
C VAL A 329 -2.68 5.34 4.98
N ALA A 330 -1.61 5.12 4.22
CA ALA A 330 -1.63 4.85 2.79
C ALA A 330 -1.02 3.46 2.54
N LEU A 331 -1.85 2.51 2.12
CA LEU A 331 -1.41 1.17 1.70
C LEU A 331 -1.06 1.20 0.21
N CYS A 332 -0.10 0.37 -0.22
CA CYS A 332 0.34 0.36 -1.63
C CYS A 332 -0.80 0.06 -2.62
N HIS A 333 -1.73 -0.80 -2.22
CA HIS A 333 -2.81 -1.29 -3.09
C HIS A 333 -4.19 -0.72 -2.76
N ASP A 334 -4.26 0.38 -2.01
CA ASP A 334 -5.54 0.97 -1.62
C ASP A 334 -6.16 1.82 -2.74
N LEU A 335 -7.15 1.26 -3.44
CA LEU A 335 -7.93 1.98 -4.45
C LEU A 335 -8.61 3.25 -3.92
N SER A 336 -8.79 3.42 -2.60
CA SER A 336 -9.32 4.67 -2.03
C SER A 336 -8.42 5.88 -2.33
N LEU A 337 -7.10 5.67 -2.47
CA LEU A 337 -6.15 6.75 -2.78
C LEU A 337 -6.32 7.27 -4.22
N LEU A 338 -7.00 6.51 -5.07
CA LEU A 338 -7.33 6.86 -6.46
C LEU A 338 -8.80 7.31 -6.61
N ALA A 339 -9.53 7.51 -5.50
CA ALA A 339 -10.93 7.87 -5.55
C ALA A 339 -11.15 9.24 -6.20
N GLU A 340 -12.26 9.33 -6.93
CA GLU A 340 -12.71 10.55 -7.58
C GLU A 340 -14.02 11.05 -6.94
N ASP A 341 -14.16 12.37 -6.88
CA ASP A 341 -15.41 13.05 -6.58
C ASP A 341 -15.83 13.88 -7.79
N SER A 342 -17.01 13.56 -8.32
CA SER A 342 -17.58 14.27 -9.48
C SER A 342 -16.62 14.30 -10.69
N GLY A 343 -15.91 13.19 -10.93
CA GLY A 343 -14.94 13.01 -12.03
C GLY A 343 -13.61 13.73 -11.82
N LYS A 344 -13.27 14.10 -10.57
CA LYS A 344 -11.99 14.72 -10.23
C LYS A 344 -11.29 13.92 -9.13
N PRO A 345 -9.98 13.63 -9.25
CA PRO A 345 -9.22 12.99 -8.18
C PRO A 345 -9.33 13.76 -6.85
N VAL A 346 -9.60 13.04 -5.77
CA VAL A 346 -9.62 13.62 -4.41
C VAL A 346 -8.21 13.98 -3.95
N LEU A 347 -7.26 13.07 -4.17
CA LEU A 347 -5.85 13.28 -3.90
C LEU A 347 -5.11 13.74 -5.15
N PRO A 348 -4.22 14.74 -5.04
CA PRO A 348 -3.33 15.08 -6.15
C PRO A 348 -2.28 13.98 -6.35
N THR A 349 -1.96 13.72 -7.61
CA THR A 349 -0.88 12.80 -8.00
C THR A 349 0.23 13.56 -8.71
N LEU A 350 1.44 13.01 -8.70
CA LEU A 350 2.56 13.52 -9.47
C LEU A 350 2.25 13.47 -10.98
N ASN A 351 1.49 12.45 -11.41
CA ASN A 351 1.07 12.25 -12.80
C ASN A 351 0.23 13.42 -13.32
N ASP A 352 -0.76 13.87 -12.55
CA ASP A 352 -1.79 14.81 -13.03
C ASP A 352 -1.59 16.24 -12.50
N ALA A 353 -0.95 16.39 -11.34
CA ALA A 353 -0.71 17.68 -10.70
C ALA A 353 0.69 17.74 -10.06
N PRO A 354 1.79 17.79 -10.87
CA PRO A 354 3.17 17.68 -10.37
C PRO A 354 3.58 18.66 -9.27
N GLN A 355 2.88 19.81 -9.20
CA GLN A 355 3.12 20.88 -8.23
C GLN A 355 2.34 20.72 -6.92
N ARG A 356 1.49 19.71 -6.79
CA ARG A 356 0.70 19.44 -5.58
C ARG A 356 1.26 18.24 -4.83
N ASP A 357 0.92 18.13 -3.56
CA ASP A 357 1.39 17.10 -2.64
C ASP A 357 0.28 16.70 -1.65
N LEU A 358 0.61 15.74 -0.79
CA LEU A 358 -0.28 15.20 0.20
C LEU A 358 -0.20 15.91 1.56
N ASN A 359 0.68 16.90 1.76
CA ASN A 359 0.99 17.41 3.10
C ASN A 359 -0.21 18.10 3.77
N GLY A 360 -1.13 18.65 2.97
CA GLY A 360 -2.37 19.27 3.44
C GLY A 360 -3.49 18.28 3.80
N TRP A 361 -3.25 16.97 3.81
CA TRP A 361 -4.31 15.96 3.96
C TRP A 361 -5.22 16.18 5.18
N TYR A 362 -4.64 16.62 6.29
CA TYR A 362 -5.36 16.81 7.55
C TYR A 362 -6.33 18.00 7.44
N GLU A 363 -5.85 19.15 6.97
CA GLU A 363 -6.66 20.37 6.82
C GLU A 363 -7.73 20.23 5.72
N ASN A 364 -7.44 19.44 4.68
CA ASN A 364 -8.38 19.16 3.60
C ASN A 364 -9.42 18.07 3.95
N GLY A 365 -9.28 17.43 5.12
CA GLY A 365 -10.16 16.36 5.59
C GLY A 365 -10.13 15.11 4.70
N TRP A 366 -9.01 14.84 4.01
CA TRP A 366 -8.95 13.72 3.06
C TRP A 366 -9.04 12.36 3.73
N LYS A 367 -8.47 12.21 4.94
CA LYS A 367 -8.62 10.98 5.74
C LYS A 367 -10.10 10.64 5.93
N ASP A 368 -10.91 11.58 6.41
CA ASP A 368 -12.33 11.35 6.71
C ASP A 368 -13.16 11.07 5.45
N LYS A 369 -12.85 11.75 4.35
CA LYS A 369 -13.53 11.56 3.06
C LYS A 369 -13.28 10.18 2.45
N LEU A 370 -12.05 9.66 2.59
CA LEU A 370 -11.62 8.40 1.99
C LEU A 370 -11.76 7.19 2.93
N TYR A 371 -11.98 7.42 4.22
CA TYR A 371 -11.89 6.39 5.26
C TYR A 371 -12.75 5.15 4.96
N TRP A 372 -13.97 5.37 4.46
CA TRP A 372 -14.93 4.32 4.15
C TRP A 372 -14.95 3.90 2.68
N THR A 373 -14.19 4.53 1.78
CA THR A 373 -14.24 4.23 0.34
C THR A 373 -13.91 2.77 0.02
N TRP A 374 -13.13 2.10 0.87
CA TRP A 374 -12.83 0.67 0.71
C TRP A 374 -14.08 -0.23 0.68
N VAL A 375 -15.20 0.16 1.31
CA VAL A 375 -16.43 -0.66 1.26
C VAL A 375 -16.99 -0.75 -0.16
N SER A 376 -16.63 0.20 -1.03
CA SER A 376 -16.96 0.13 -2.44
C SER A 376 -16.34 -1.09 -3.10
N GLN A 377 -15.22 -1.62 -2.61
CA GLN A 377 -14.57 -2.81 -3.17
C GLN A 377 -15.24 -4.13 -2.75
N LEU A 378 -16.28 -4.07 -1.91
CA LEU A 378 -17.09 -5.24 -1.62
C LEU A 378 -18.08 -5.51 -2.75
N GLY A 379 -18.45 -6.77 -2.96
CA GLY A 379 -19.49 -7.17 -3.91
C GLY A 379 -20.84 -6.55 -3.58
N LYS A 380 -21.68 -6.40 -4.62
CA LYS A 380 -22.97 -5.71 -4.56
C LYS A 380 -24.13 -6.68 -4.71
N GLU A 381 -25.17 -6.49 -3.92
CA GLU A 381 -26.45 -7.19 -4.05
C GLU A 381 -27.20 -6.73 -5.31
N ASP A 382 -27.61 -7.70 -6.14
CA ASP A 382 -28.47 -7.44 -7.29
C ASP A 382 -29.96 -7.34 -6.90
N THR A 383 -30.83 -7.08 -7.87
CA THR A 383 -32.28 -6.95 -7.62
C THR A 383 -32.94 -8.24 -7.13
N ASN A 384 -32.27 -9.38 -7.22
CA ASN A 384 -32.75 -10.69 -6.78
C ASN A 384 -32.17 -11.10 -5.41
N GLY A 385 -31.37 -10.25 -4.78
CA GLY A 385 -30.72 -10.53 -3.50
C GLY A 385 -29.45 -11.37 -3.60
N SER A 386 -28.89 -11.56 -4.80
CA SER A 386 -27.62 -12.28 -4.98
C SER A 386 -26.45 -11.32 -4.96
N ILE A 387 -25.41 -11.67 -4.20
CA ILE A 387 -24.18 -10.87 -4.15
C ILE A 387 -23.35 -11.14 -5.40
N GLN A 388 -23.06 -10.08 -6.14
CA GLN A 388 -22.25 -10.13 -7.35
C GLN A 388 -20.78 -9.89 -7.02
N MET A 389 -19.90 -10.73 -7.56
CA MET A 389 -18.46 -10.56 -7.52
C MET A 389 -18.05 -9.22 -8.14
N ARG A 390 -17.12 -8.51 -7.49
CA ARG A 390 -16.51 -7.34 -8.13
C ARG A 390 -15.77 -7.74 -9.40
N GLU A 391 -16.04 -6.98 -10.46
CA GLU A 391 -15.36 -7.20 -11.73
C GLU A 391 -13.85 -6.93 -11.58
N PRO A 392 -13.00 -7.79 -12.17
CA PRO A 392 -11.57 -7.51 -12.32
C PRO A 392 -11.37 -6.20 -13.09
N LEU A 393 -10.60 -5.25 -12.53
CA LEU A 393 -10.24 -4.02 -13.24
C LEU A 393 -9.29 -4.28 -14.41
N VAL A 394 -8.58 -5.40 -14.39
CA VAL A 394 -7.76 -5.89 -15.50
C VAL A 394 -8.03 -7.37 -15.74
N THR A 395 -8.06 -7.77 -17.01
CA THR A 395 -8.12 -9.17 -17.41
C THR A 395 -7.06 -9.47 -18.46
N GLY A 396 -6.52 -10.68 -18.40
CA GLY A 396 -5.42 -11.13 -19.24
C GLY A 396 -4.13 -10.35 -19.02
N PHE A 397 -3.13 -10.68 -19.82
CA PHE A 397 -1.75 -10.26 -19.64
C PHE A 397 -1.38 -9.29 -20.75
N TRP A 398 -0.88 -8.10 -20.39
CA TRP A 398 -0.62 -7.04 -21.35
C TRP A 398 0.88 -6.85 -21.58
N MET A 399 1.27 -6.84 -22.86
CA MET A 399 2.63 -6.54 -23.31
C MET A 399 2.53 -5.55 -24.48
N ASN A 400 3.18 -4.39 -24.34
CA ASN A 400 3.24 -3.34 -25.37
C ASN A 400 1.86 -2.94 -25.93
N GLY A 401 0.88 -2.75 -25.06
CA GLY A 401 -0.50 -2.36 -25.43
C GLY A 401 -1.35 -3.48 -26.04
N LYS A 402 -0.82 -4.70 -26.17
CA LYS A 402 -1.56 -5.87 -26.66
C LYS A 402 -1.91 -6.81 -25.50
N LYS A 403 -3.18 -7.22 -25.45
CA LYS A 403 -3.68 -8.25 -24.51
C LYS A 403 -3.38 -9.67 -25.02
N TYR A 404 -3.01 -10.52 -24.09
CA TYR A 404 -2.84 -11.96 -24.22
C TYR A 404 -3.72 -12.66 -23.18
N GLU A 405 -4.24 -13.85 -23.51
CA GLU A 405 -5.15 -14.54 -22.59
C GLU A 405 -4.38 -15.31 -21.51
N LYS A 406 -3.11 -15.65 -21.77
CA LYS A 406 -2.26 -16.39 -20.82
C LYS A 406 -0.88 -15.74 -20.70
N ALA A 407 -0.31 -15.75 -19.49
CA ALA A 407 1.05 -15.26 -19.24
C ALA A 407 2.09 -15.94 -20.13
N GLN A 408 1.95 -17.26 -20.36
CA GLN A 408 2.86 -18.03 -21.22
C GLN A 408 2.94 -17.48 -22.65
N GLU A 409 1.86 -16.92 -23.20
CA GLU A 409 1.87 -16.34 -24.54
C GLU A 409 2.74 -15.09 -24.61
N VAL A 410 2.79 -14.32 -23.51
CA VAL A 410 3.71 -13.18 -23.35
C VAL A 410 5.15 -13.68 -23.28
N PHE A 411 5.42 -14.71 -22.49
CA PHE A 411 6.77 -15.27 -22.34
C PHE A 411 7.32 -15.82 -23.66
N ASP A 412 6.51 -16.61 -24.37
CA ASP A 412 6.85 -17.17 -25.67
C ASP A 412 7.05 -16.08 -26.74
N LYS A 413 6.36 -14.95 -26.59
CA LYS A 413 6.51 -13.80 -27.48
C LYS A 413 7.81 -13.04 -27.17
N ALA A 414 8.08 -12.77 -25.89
CA ALA A 414 9.29 -12.09 -25.44
C ALA A 414 10.57 -12.86 -25.81
N LEU A 415 10.55 -14.19 -25.79
CA LEU A 415 11.70 -15.02 -26.22
C LEU A 415 11.99 -14.95 -27.73
N LYS A 416 11.06 -14.44 -28.55
CA LYS A 416 11.20 -14.35 -30.01
C LYS A 416 11.59 -12.95 -30.48
N GLU A 417 11.48 -11.94 -29.62
CA GLU A 417 11.93 -10.57 -29.84
C GLU A 417 13.37 -10.41 -29.34
#